data_AF-A0A1F8PIH4-F1
#
_entry.id   AF-A0A1F8PIH4-F1
#
_cell.length_a   1.000
_cell.length_b   1.000
_cell.length_c   1.000
_cell.angle_alpha   90.00
_cell.angle_beta   90.00
_cell.angle_gamma   90.00
#
_symmetry.space_group_name_H-M   'P 1'
#
loop_
_entity.id
_entity.type
_entity.pdbx_description
1 polymer ?
#
loop_
_entity_poly.entity_id
_entity_poly.type
_entity_poly.pdbx_seq_one_letter_code
_entity_poly.pdbx_strand_id
1 'polypeptide(L)'
;MAVFLALVAGLAFVIASSLVPSKYQNIAQDFYPFLVLVILMGLVSYVIGIKSKLEEQHETEIYLDEIRASQYIQNYISIEKPRKVDLLEYAGHWANSNLALLKTFDCKLRLLIKNPNFENNEFQKKRIQDSIRALAIMFEFYNDMEIRAYRVNASLRARKFGDTLLCMRWFTHTYHERGIIGHENPMIITSLHGNRGRNLELMFNRVFEECWSQAEKDDDIVFVKGQLNPKFKT
;
A
#
# COMPACT_ATOMS: atom_id res chain seq x y z
N MET A 1 15.17 5.50 28.10
CA MET A 1 15.64 5.36 29.50
C MET A 1 16.56 4.15 29.69
N ALA A 2 16.20 2.94 29.23
CA ALA A 2 17.03 1.73 29.40
C ALA A 2 18.42 1.79 28.74
N VAL A 3 18.55 2.32 27.51
CA VAL A 3 19.87 2.47 26.85
C VAL A 3 20.76 3.51 27.51
N PHE A 4 20.18 4.61 27.97
CA PHE A 4 20.92 5.60 28.75
C PHE A 4 21.46 4.98 30.04
N LEU A 5 20.65 4.18 30.75
CA LEU A 5 21.10 3.43 31.93
C LEU A 5 22.18 2.38 31.58
N ALA A 6 22.07 1.68 30.46
CA ALA A 6 23.08 0.71 30.02
C ALA A 6 24.41 1.38 29.62
N LEU A 7 24.35 2.54 28.95
CA LEU A 7 25.54 3.33 28.61
C LEU A 7 26.18 3.94 29.86
N VAL A 8 25.39 4.46 30.79
CA VAL A 8 25.88 4.98 32.07
C VAL A 8 26.49 3.85 32.92
N ALA A 9 25.87 2.68 32.96
CA ALA A 9 26.42 1.50 33.64
C ALA A 9 27.71 0.99 32.99
N GLY A 10 27.77 0.95 31.66
CA GLY A 10 28.98 0.59 30.92
C GLY A 10 30.13 1.58 31.16
N LEU A 11 29.84 2.88 31.13
CA LEU A 11 30.82 3.93 31.40
C LEU A 11 31.32 3.88 32.86
N ALA A 12 30.40 3.72 33.82
CA ALA A 12 30.73 3.55 35.23
C ALA A 12 31.61 2.31 35.47
N PHE A 13 31.36 1.22 34.74
CA PHE A 13 32.18 0.01 34.82
C PHE A 13 33.59 0.21 34.24
N VAL A 14 33.72 0.88 33.09
CA VAL A 14 35.03 1.22 32.47
C VAL A 14 35.84 2.15 33.38
N ILE A 15 35.19 3.11 34.02
CA ILE A 15 35.85 3.99 35.00
C ILE A 15 36.28 3.17 36.22
N ALA A 16 35.40 2.32 36.76
CA ALA A 16 35.71 1.48 37.90
C ALA A 16 36.85 0.49 37.63
N SER A 17 36.91 -0.13 36.45
CA SER A 17 37.97 -1.08 36.07
C SER A 17 39.34 -0.41 35.89
N SER A 18 39.38 0.87 35.50
CA SER A 18 40.62 1.66 35.44
C SER A 18 41.22 1.96 36.82
N LEU A 19 40.42 1.81 37.88
CA LEU A 19 40.81 2.01 39.28
C LEU A 19 41.13 0.69 40.00
N VAL A 20 41.01 -0.46 39.33
CA VAL A 20 41.24 -1.77 39.93
C VAL A 20 42.75 -2.05 40.07
N PRO A 21 43.23 -2.44 41.27
CA PRO A 21 44.64 -2.79 41.50
C PRO A 21 45.13 -3.93 40.59
N SER A 22 46.40 -3.86 40.17
CA SER A 22 47.02 -4.78 39.18
C SER A 22 46.83 -6.27 39.47
N LYS A 23 46.67 -6.65 40.74
CA LYS A 23 46.45 -8.04 41.18
C LYS A 23 45.13 -8.67 40.66
N TYR A 24 44.17 -7.87 40.18
CA TYR A 24 42.87 -8.32 39.68
C TYR A 24 42.66 -8.07 38.18
N GLN A 25 43.69 -7.62 37.44
CA GLN A 25 43.58 -7.31 36.02
C GLN A 25 43.16 -8.51 35.15
N ASN A 26 43.56 -9.73 35.52
CA ASN A 26 43.17 -10.93 34.78
C ASN A 26 41.67 -11.21 34.87
N ILE A 27 41.04 -10.98 36.02
CA ILE A 27 39.59 -11.16 36.20
C ILE A 27 38.81 -10.09 35.43
N ALA A 28 39.33 -8.85 35.38
CA ALA A 28 38.73 -7.78 34.61
C ALA A 28 38.76 -8.09 33.10
N GLN A 29 39.86 -8.64 32.58
CA GLN A 29 40.00 -9.00 31.16
C GLN A 29 38.96 -10.03 30.69
N ASP A 30 38.66 -11.04 31.50
CA ASP A 30 37.65 -12.05 31.16
C ASP A 30 36.21 -11.52 31.24
N PHE A 31 35.97 -10.49 32.04
CA PHE A 31 34.65 -9.89 32.22
C PHE A 31 34.27 -8.86 31.14
N TYR A 32 35.26 -8.21 30.53
CA TYR A 32 35.05 -7.18 29.50
C TYR A 32 34.22 -7.66 28.29
N PRO A 33 34.53 -8.82 27.67
CA PRO A 33 33.74 -9.32 26.54
C PRO A 33 32.27 -9.55 26.90
N PHE A 34 31.99 -10.01 28.12
CA PHE A 34 30.64 -10.23 28.61
C PHE A 34 29.86 -8.92 28.75
N LEU A 35 30.48 -7.88 29.33
CA LEU A 35 29.87 -6.56 29.45
C LEU A 35 29.56 -5.95 28.06
N VAL A 36 30.51 -6.05 27.13
CA VAL A 36 30.33 -5.56 25.75
C VAL A 36 29.16 -6.28 25.08
N LEU A 37 29.05 -7.60 25.25
CA LEU A 37 27.93 -8.38 24.72
C LEU A 37 26.58 -7.91 25.27
N VAL A 38 26.48 -7.67 26.59
CA VAL A 38 25.24 -7.18 27.22
C VAL A 38 24.85 -5.80 26.69
N ILE A 39 25.81 -4.90 26.53
CA ILE A 39 25.56 -3.56 25.95
C ILE A 39 25.09 -3.68 24.50
N LEU A 40 25.74 -4.53 23.69
CA LEU A 40 25.35 -4.77 22.31
C LEU A 40 23.93 -5.35 22.21
N MET A 41 23.59 -6.34 23.05
CA MET A 41 22.23 -6.90 23.10
C MET A 41 21.20 -5.85 23.51
N GLY A 42 21.54 -4.96 24.46
CA GLY A 42 20.68 -3.85 24.87
C GLY A 42 20.47 -2.82 23.75
N LEU A 43 21.52 -2.49 23.00
CA LEU A 43 21.45 -1.59 21.84
C LEU A 43 20.61 -2.20 20.71
N VAL A 44 20.83 -3.47 20.37
CA VAL A 44 20.03 -4.18 19.36
C VAL A 44 18.56 -4.18 19.75
N SER A 45 18.25 -4.53 21.01
CA SER A 45 16.87 -4.53 21.52
C SER A 45 16.23 -3.14 21.45
N TYR A 46 17.00 -2.08 21.72
CA TYR A 46 16.52 -0.71 21.63
C TYR A 46 16.28 -0.25 20.19
N VAL A 47 17.19 -0.56 19.28
CA VAL A 47 17.01 -0.27 17.85
C VAL A 47 15.78 -0.98 17.32
N ILE A 48 15.59 -2.26 17.69
CA ILE A 48 14.36 -3.01 17.39
C ILE A 48 13.13 -2.30 17.98
N GLY A 49 13.19 -1.85 19.24
CA GLY A 49 12.08 -1.16 19.90
C GLY A 49 11.78 0.24 19.34
N ILE A 50 12.77 0.98 18.84
CA ILE A 50 12.54 2.24 18.11
C ILE A 50 11.88 1.93 16.78
N LYS A 51 12.42 0.95 16.04
CA LYS A 51 11.88 0.56 14.74
C LYS A 51 10.42 0.14 14.86
N SER A 52 10.09 -0.68 15.85
CA SER A 52 8.71 -1.12 16.09
C SER A 52 7.77 0.05 16.43
N LYS A 53 8.23 1.01 17.25
CA LYS A 53 7.43 2.20 17.58
C LYS A 53 7.21 3.15 16.40
N LEU A 54 8.23 3.31 15.55
CA LEU A 54 8.12 4.08 14.32
C LEU A 54 7.19 3.39 13.33
N GLU A 55 7.25 2.06 13.24
CA GLU A 55 6.33 1.26 12.42
C GLU A 55 4.89 1.34 12.94
N GLU A 56 4.66 1.38 14.26
CA GLU A 56 3.34 1.58 14.86
C GLU A 56 2.76 2.99 14.60
N GLN A 57 3.58 4.04 14.61
CA GLN A 57 3.10 5.42 14.40
C GLN A 57 2.62 5.71 12.98
N HIS A 58 3.07 4.95 11.98
CA HIS A 58 2.65 5.10 10.58
C HIS A 58 1.77 3.95 10.07
N GLU A 59 1.15 3.18 10.98
CA GLU A 59 0.39 2.00 10.58
C GLU A 59 -0.87 2.38 9.76
N THR A 60 -1.53 3.49 10.09
CA THR A 60 -2.76 3.92 9.41
C THR A 60 -2.94 5.43 9.49
N GLU A 61 -3.08 6.07 8.33
CA GLU A 61 -3.36 7.49 8.18
C GLU A 61 -4.69 7.70 7.45
N ILE A 62 -5.40 8.77 7.82
CA ILE A 62 -6.67 9.14 7.19
C ILE A 62 -6.49 10.49 6.50
N TYR A 63 -6.72 10.51 5.20
CA TYR A 63 -6.69 11.70 4.37
C TYR A 63 -8.12 12.17 4.10
N LEU A 64 -8.35 13.48 4.17
CA LEU A 64 -9.71 14.05 3.99
C LEU A 64 -10.26 13.86 2.58
N ASP A 65 -9.40 13.91 1.56
CA ASP A 65 -9.80 13.92 0.15
C ASP A 65 -8.78 13.20 -0.74
N GLU A 66 -9.11 12.98 -2.02
CA GLU A 66 -8.24 12.28 -2.98
C GLU A 66 -6.98 13.10 -3.32
N ILE A 67 -7.06 14.43 -3.28
CA ILE A 67 -5.98 15.31 -3.69
C ILE A 67 -4.78 15.14 -2.75
N ARG A 68 -5.04 15.22 -1.43
CA ARG A 68 -4.00 15.05 -0.40
C ARG A 68 -3.44 13.63 -0.40
N ALA A 69 -4.31 12.63 -0.51
CA ALA A 69 -3.89 11.23 -0.58
C ALA A 69 -3.04 10.95 -1.83
N SER A 70 -3.38 11.56 -2.97
CA SER A 70 -2.68 11.34 -4.24
C SER A 70 -1.23 11.81 -4.18
N GLN A 71 -0.92 12.91 -3.49
CA GLN A 71 0.46 13.37 -3.32
C GLN A 71 1.30 12.35 -2.55
N TYR A 72 0.75 11.83 -1.43
CA TYR A 72 1.39 10.77 -0.66
C TYR A 72 1.61 9.52 -1.52
N ILE A 73 0.58 9.06 -2.25
CA ILE A 73 0.65 7.87 -3.10
C ILE A 73 1.70 8.03 -4.21
N GLN A 74 1.78 9.18 -4.87
CA GLN A 74 2.77 9.41 -5.93
C GLN A 74 4.20 9.44 -5.38
N ASN A 75 4.41 10.06 -4.22
CA ASN A 75 5.69 10.03 -3.53
C ASN A 75 6.08 8.59 -3.15
N TYR A 76 5.13 7.84 -2.61
CA TYR A 76 5.31 6.42 -2.29
C TYR A 76 5.72 5.61 -3.52
N ILE A 77 4.98 5.72 -4.64
CA ILE A 77 5.29 4.99 -5.88
C ILE A 77 6.69 5.36 -6.39
N SER A 78 7.08 6.64 -6.31
CA SER A 78 8.38 7.12 -6.80
C SER A 78 9.56 6.58 -5.98
N ILE A 79 9.38 6.44 -4.66
CA ILE A 79 10.40 5.95 -3.73
C ILE A 79 10.47 4.43 -3.77
N GLU A 80 9.33 3.75 -3.56
CA GLU A 80 9.26 2.31 -3.35
C GLU A 80 9.22 1.49 -4.63
N LYS A 81 8.81 2.10 -5.76
CA LYS A 81 8.76 1.47 -7.10
C LYS A 81 8.15 0.07 -7.05
N PRO A 82 6.88 -0.05 -6.63
CA PRO A 82 6.25 -1.34 -6.39
C PRO A 82 6.22 -2.18 -7.66
N ARG A 83 6.46 -3.48 -7.53
CA ARG A 83 6.50 -4.43 -8.67
C ARG A 83 5.12 -4.96 -9.09
N LYS A 84 4.16 -4.94 -8.18
CA LYS A 84 2.77 -5.37 -8.42
C LYS A 84 1.81 -4.38 -7.78
N VAL A 85 0.70 -4.07 -8.46
CA VAL A 85 -0.40 -3.29 -7.91
C VAL A 85 -1.73 -3.88 -8.32
N ASP A 86 -2.61 -4.04 -7.34
CA ASP A 86 -4.01 -4.42 -7.54
C ASP A 86 -4.90 -3.20 -7.28
N LEU A 87 -5.73 -2.82 -8.26
CA LEU A 87 -6.58 -1.65 -8.22
C LEU A 87 -8.05 -2.02 -8.37
N LEU A 88 -8.89 -1.61 -7.42
CA LEU A 88 -10.34 -1.66 -7.53
C LEU A 88 -10.86 -0.24 -7.69
N GLU A 89 -11.35 0.09 -8.88
CA GLU A 89 -11.77 1.43 -9.26
C GLU A 89 -13.21 1.41 -9.80
N TYR A 90 -13.96 2.49 -9.60
CA TYR A 90 -15.27 2.66 -10.24
C TYR A 90 -15.10 3.10 -11.70
N ALA A 91 -14.31 4.16 -11.89
CA ALA A 91 -13.82 4.62 -13.17
C ALA A 91 -12.34 4.99 -13.00
N GLY A 92 -11.52 4.71 -14.01
CA GLY A 92 -10.06 4.84 -13.97
C GLY A 92 -9.49 6.26 -14.08
N HIS A 93 -10.30 7.29 -14.42
CA HIS A 93 -9.78 8.65 -14.64
C HIS A 93 -8.91 9.18 -13.49
N TRP A 94 -9.29 8.93 -12.23
CA TRP A 94 -8.54 9.41 -11.07
C TRP A 94 -7.27 8.58 -10.77
N ALA A 95 -7.19 7.38 -11.32
CA ALA A 95 -6.00 6.54 -11.23
C ALA A 95 -4.95 6.88 -12.29
N ASN A 96 -5.29 7.65 -13.33
CA ASN A 96 -4.43 7.91 -14.50
C ASN A 96 -3.02 8.40 -14.17
N SER A 97 -2.86 9.35 -13.24
CA SER A 97 -1.53 9.85 -12.85
C SER A 97 -0.68 8.78 -12.16
N ASN A 98 -1.29 8.01 -11.25
CA ASN A 98 -0.63 6.91 -10.55
C ASN A 98 -0.32 5.76 -11.51
N LEU A 99 -1.23 5.45 -12.43
CA LEU A 99 -1.08 4.41 -13.45
C LEU A 99 0.04 4.75 -14.44
N ALA A 100 0.10 6.00 -14.92
CA ALA A 100 1.19 6.47 -15.76
C ALA A 100 2.54 6.33 -15.05
N LEU A 101 2.62 6.73 -13.77
CA LEU A 101 3.84 6.60 -12.97
C LEU A 101 4.24 5.13 -12.76
N LEU A 102 3.29 4.25 -12.42
CA LEU A 102 3.53 2.82 -12.26
C LEU A 102 4.02 2.17 -13.57
N LYS A 103 3.47 2.59 -14.71
CA LYS A 103 3.94 2.14 -16.04
C LYS A 103 5.41 2.48 -16.28
N THR A 104 5.89 3.64 -15.82
CA THR A 104 7.32 4.02 -15.98
C THR A 104 8.29 3.13 -15.20
N PHE A 105 7.80 2.40 -14.20
CA PHE A 105 8.59 1.47 -13.39
C PHE A 105 8.36 0.00 -13.74
N ASP A 106 7.71 -0.27 -14.87
CA ASP A 106 7.39 -1.62 -15.35
C ASP A 106 6.65 -2.48 -14.31
N CYS A 107 5.66 -1.86 -13.65
CA CYS A 107 4.87 -2.51 -12.63
C CYS A 107 3.80 -3.44 -13.22
N LYS A 108 3.64 -4.64 -12.66
CA LYS A 108 2.52 -5.52 -13.00
C LYS A 108 1.21 -5.01 -12.41
N LEU A 109 0.22 -4.73 -13.25
CA LEU A 109 -1.05 -4.12 -12.88
C LEU A 109 -2.23 -5.07 -13.09
N ARG A 110 -3.03 -5.25 -12.03
CA ARG A 110 -4.38 -5.82 -12.13
C ARG A 110 -5.40 -4.76 -11.79
N LEU A 111 -6.25 -4.39 -12.74
CA LEU A 111 -7.26 -3.35 -12.56
C LEU A 111 -8.67 -3.92 -12.71
N LEU A 112 -9.47 -3.80 -11.66
CA LEU A 112 -10.91 -3.97 -11.69
C LEU A 112 -11.57 -2.62 -11.90
N ILE A 113 -12.36 -2.51 -12.96
CA ILE A 113 -13.22 -1.35 -13.25
C ILE A 113 -14.69 -1.77 -13.26
N LYS A 114 -15.63 -0.87 -12.95
CA LYS A 114 -17.06 -1.20 -13.02
C LYS A 114 -17.44 -1.55 -14.46
N ASN A 115 -18.26 -2.57 -14.65
CA ASN A 115 -18.83 -2.89 -15.96
C ASN A 115 -19.90 -1.85 -16.33
N PRO A 116 -19.76 -1.10 -17.44
CA PRO A 116 -20.71 -0.05 -17.84
C PRO A 116 -22.11 -0.60 -18.16
N ASN A 117 -22.22 -1.86 -18.58
CA ASN A 117 -23.52 -2.49 -18.89
C ASN A 117 -24.34 -2.82 -17.63
N PHE A 118 -23.71 -2.74 -16.45
CA PHE A 118 -24.34 -2.95 -15.15
C PHE A 118 -24.48 -1.64 -14.37
N GLU A 119 -24.44 -0.51 -15.08
CA GLU A 119 -24.68 0.82 -14.53
C GLU A 119 -26.00 1.36 -15.10
N ASN A 120 -26.94 1.67 -14.20
CA ASN A 120 -28.26 2.16 -14.59
C ASN A 120 -28.26 3.65 -14.89
N ASN A 121 -27.27 4.38 -14.36
CA ASN A 121 -27.11 5.80 -14.61
C ASN A 121 -26.31 6.03 -15.90
N GLU A 122 -26.95 6.56 -16.94
CA GLU A 122 -26.32 6.79 -18.25
C GLU A 122 -25.10 7.74 -18.20
N PHE A 123 -25.09 8.73 -17.32
CA PHE A 123 -23.93 9.60 -17.12
C PHE A 123 -22.72 8.79 -16.60
N GLN A 124 -22.93 7.93 -15.61
CA GLN A 124 -21.86 7.10 -15.06
C GLN A 124 -21.41 6.01 -16.03
N LYS A 125 -22.35 5.38 -16.73
CA LYS A 125 -22.05 4.42 -17.80
C LYS A 125 -21.12 5.03 -18.85
N LYS A 126 -21.44 6.22 -19.35
CA LYS A 126 -20.59 6.95 -20.30
C LYS A 126 -19.22 7.26 -19.70
N ARG A 127 -19.18 7.73 -18.45
CA ARG A 127 -17.90 8.02 -17.77
C ARG A 127 -17.01 6.79 -17.61
N ILE A 128 -17.60 5.63 -17.32
CA ILE A 128 -16.88 4.34 -17.25
C ILE A 128 -16.32 3.98 -18.64
N GLN A 129 -17.15 4.05 -19.69
CA GLN A 129 -16.72 3.77 -21.07
C GLN A 129 -15.58 4.68 -21.51
N ASP A 130 -15.69 5.98 -21.28
CA ASP A 130 -14.64 6.95 -21.61
C ASP A 130 -13.34 6.65 -20.85
N SER A 131 -13.44 6.21 -19.60
CA SER A 131 -12.27 5.78 -18.84
C SER A 131 -11.63 4.52 -19.41
N ILE A 132 -12.41 3.54 -19.86
CA ILE A 132 -11.89 2.32 -20.49
C ILE A 132 -11.13 2.68 -21.78
N ARG A 133 -11.70 3.56 -22.61
CA ARG A 133 -11.04 4.03 -23.84
C ARG A 133 -9.74 4.75 -23.53
N ALA A 134 -9.73 5.65 -22.53
CA ALA A 134 -8.52 6.36 -22.11
C ALA A 134 -7.42 5.40 -21.60
N LEU A 135 -7.80 4.38 -20.83
CA LEU A 135 -6.86 3.35 -20.35
C LEU A 135 -6.29 2.53 -21.50
N ALA A 136 -7.12 2.16 -22.48
CA ALA A 136 -6.67 1.42 -23.66
C ALA A 136 -5.60 2.19 -24.45
N ILE A 137 -5.76 3.51 -24.60
CA ILE A 137 -4.76 4.37 -25.25
C ILE A 137 -3.51 4.49 -24.37
N MET A 138 -3.67 4.74 -23.07
CA MET A 138 -2.55 4.91 -22.14
C MET A 138 -1.66 3.67 -22.06
N PHE A 139 -2.25 2.48 -22.13
CA PHE A 139 -1.58 1.21 -21.95
C PHE A 139 -1.38 0.43 -23.24
N GLU A 140 -1.61 1.05 -24.40
CA GLU A 140 -1.31 0.44 -25.68
C GLU A 140 0.13 -0.12 -25.67
N PHE A 141 0.27 -1.38 -26.09
CA PHE A 141 1.52 -2.16 -26.08
C PHE A 141 2.16 -2.43 -24.70
N TYR A 142 1.47 -2.13 -23.61
CA TYR A 142 1.92 -2.48 -22.27
C TYR A 142 1.42 -3.88 -21.87
N ASN A 143 2.35 -4.83 -21.75
CA ASN A 143 2.01 -6.25 -21.59
C ASN A 143 1.68 -6.64 -20.15
N ASP A 144 2.19 -5.90 -19.17
CA ASP A 144 2.07 -6.21 -17.75
C ASP A 144 0.84 -5.56 -17.10
N MET A 145 -0.20 -5.31 -17.88
CA MET A 145 -1.50 -4.86 -17.38
C MET A 145 -2.64 -5.76 -17.84
N GLU A 146 -3.51 -6.07 -16.88
CA GLU A 146 -4.79 -6.72 -17.11
C GLU A 146 -5.92 -5.89 -16.50
N ILE A 147 -6.94 -5.61 -17.31
CA ILE A 147 -8.16 -4.90 -16.88
C ILE A 147 -9.34 -5.86 -17.03
N ARG A 148 -10.11 -6.01 -15.96
CA ARG A 148 -11.36 -6.78 -15.93
C ARG A 148 -12.49 -5.89 -15.43
N ALA A 149 -13.72 -6.17 -15.87
CA ALA A 149 -14.90 -5.41 -15.47
C ALA A 149 -15.76 -6.19 -14.45
N TYR A 150 -16.00 -5.63 -13.26
CA TYR A 150 -16.87 -6.24 -12.25
C TYR A 150 -18.32 -5.77 -12.37
N ARG A 151 -19.27 -6.63 -11.99
CA ARG A 151 -20.72 -6.40 -12.17
C ARG A 151 -21.44 -5.89 -10.93
N VAL A 152 -20.92 -6.15 -9.74
CA VAL A 152 -21.56 -5.75 -8.47
C VAL A 152 -21.63 -4.23 -8.28
N ASN A 153 -22.49 -3.77 -7.38
CA ASN A 153 -22.57 -2.35 -7.03
C ASN A 153 -21.25 -1.89 -6.41
N ALA A 154 -20.74 -0.76 -6.87
CA ALA A 154 -19.49 -0.23 -6.34
C ALA A 154 -19.70 0.31 -4.92
N SER A 155 -18.98 -0.28 -3.97
CA SER A 155 -18.97 0.13 -2.56
C SER A 155 -17.62 0.66 -2.12
N LEU A 156 -16.55 0.24 -2.78
CA LEU A 156 -15.17 0.48 -2.39
C LEU A 156 -14.31 0.86 -3.60
N ARG A 157 -13.42 1.83 -3.39
CA ARG A 157 -12.21 2.07 -4.17
C ARG A 157 -11.00 1.63 -3.35
N ALA A 158 -10.10 0.85 -3.94
CA ALA A 158 -8.91 0.41 -3.24
C ALA A 158 -7.71 0.25 -4.17
N ARG A 159 -6.51 0.46 -3.63
CA ARG A 159 -5.23 0.29 -4.31
C ARG A 159 -4.28 -0.41 -3.37
N LYS A 160 -3.85 -1.62 -3.73
CA LYS A 160 -2.88 -2.40 -2.98
C LYS A 160 -1.55 -2.39 -3.73
N PHE A 161 -0.52 -1.85 -3.09
CA PHE A 161 0.83 -1.80 -3.64
C PHE A 161 1.65 -2.90 -3.00
N GLY A 162 1.96 -3.96 -3.76
CA GLY A 162 2.75 -5.07 -3.25
C GLY A 162 2.14 -5.71 -2.00
N ASP A 163 2.99 -5.93 -1.01
CA ASP A 163 2.64 -6.45 0.32
C ASP A 163 2.97 -5.40 1.40
N THR A 164 2.95 -4.12 1.03
CA THR A 164 3.47 -3.01 1.83
C THR A 164 2.43 -1.93 2.14
N LEU A 165 1.61 -1.54 1.17
CA LEU A 165 0.67 -0.43 1.33
C LEU A 165 -0.71 -0.76 0.77
N LEU A 166 -1.75 -0.36 1.50
CA LEU A 166 -3.14 -0.42 1.06
C LEU A 166 -3.81 0.94 1.24
N CYS A 167 -4.38 1.46 0.16
CA CYS A 167 -5.19 2.68 0.15
C CYS A 167 -6.64 2.28 -0.11
N MET A 168 -7.57 2.77 0.71
CA MET A 168 -8.97 2.36 0.68
C MET A 168 -9.91 3.52 0.95
N ARG A 169 -11.05 3.49 0.27
CA ARG A 169 -12.11 4.47 0.42
C ARG A 169 -13.45 3.89 0.01
N TRP A 170 -14.51 4.34 0.65
CA TRP A 170 -15.88 3.97 0.29
C TRP A 170 -16.51 4.96 -0.68
N PHE A 171 -17.40 4.46 -1.53
CA PHE A 171 -18.30 5.29 -2.31
C PHE A 171 -19.56 5.61 -1.51
N THR A 172 -20.13 6.79 -1.77
CA THR A 172 -21.45 7.17 -1.25
C THR A 172 -22.42 7.24 -2.42
N HIS A 173 -23.50 6.48 -2.34
CA HIS A 173 -24.61 6.54 -3.30
C HIS A 173 -25.54 7.70 -2.92
N THR A 174 -25.98 8.47 -3.91
CA THR A 174 -26.78 9.69 -3.71
C THR A 174 -27.95 9.72 -4.69
N TYR A 175 -29.03 10.42 -4.33
CA TYR A 175 -30.17 10.65 -5.22
C TYR A 175 -29.91 11.73 -6.28
N HIS A 176 -28.75 12.39 -6.27
CA HIS A 176 -28.39 13.40 -7.27
C HIS A 176 -28.09 12.77 -8.63
N GLU A 177 -28.06 13.58 -9.69
CA GLU A 177 -27.79 13.16 -11.07
C GLU A 177 -26.50 12.33 -11.21
N ARG A 178 -25.50 12.59 -10.35
CA ARG A 178 -24.24 11.85 -10.33
C ARG A 178 -24.41 10.42 -9.81
N GLY A 179 -25.41 10.10 -8.99
CA GLY A 179 -25.66 8.75 -8.45
C GLY A 179 -24.64 8.24 -7.43
N ILE A 180 -23.35 8.52 -7.62
CA ILE A 180 -22.25 8.06 -6.78
C ILE A 180 -21.17 9.15 -6.63
N ILE A 181 -20.70 9.35 -5.40
CA ILE A 181 -19.58 10.23 -5.05
C ILE A 181 -18.52 9.46 -4.29
N GLY A 182 -17.28 9.93 -4.35
CA GLY A 182 -16.17 9.26 -3.67
C GLY A 182 -14.82 9.94 -3.81
N HIS A 183 -14.66 11.01 -4.59
CA HIS A 183 -13.39 11.75 -4.62
C HIS A 183 -13.22 12.63 -3.36
N GLU A 184 -14.33 13.03 -2.74
CA GLU A 184 -14.39 13.85 -1.52
C GLU A 184 -14.47 13.03 -0.22
N ASN A 185 -14.71 11.72 -0.30
CA ASN A 185 -14.78 10.89 0.90
C ASN A 185 -13.37 10.73 1.50
N PRO A 186 -13.22 10.49 2.81
CA PRO A 186 -11.92 10.21 3.40
C PRO A 186 -11.25 8.96 2.78
N MET A 187 -9.93 8.95 2.67
CA MET A 187 -9.15 7.78 2.28
C MET A 187 -8.32 7.29 3.46
N ILE A 188 -8.41 5.99 3.73
CA ILE A 188 -7.55 5.30 4.68
C ILE A 188 -6.33 4.82 3.90
N ILE A 189 -5.14 5.14 4.38
CA ILE A 189 -3.88 4.59 3.87
C ILE A 189 -3.22 3.84 5.02
N THR A 190 -2.89 2.56 4.82
CA THR A 190 -2.36 1.71 5.88
C THR A 190 -1.18 0.88 5.39
N SER A 191 -0.17 0.76 6.26
CA SER A 191 0.93 -0.19 6.10
C SER A 191 0.45 -1.61 6.35
N LEU A 192 0.83 -2.53 5.46
CA LEU A 192 0.49 -3.95 5.55
C LEU A 192 1.42 -4.74 6.49
N HIS A 193 2.44 -4.11 7.06
CA HIS A 193 3.29 -4.74 8.06
C HIS A 193 2.60 -4.85 9.44
N GLY A 194 1.60 -4.01 9.69
CA GLY A 194 0.86 -3.98 10.95
C GLY A 194 -0.37 -4.89 10.98
N ASN A 195 -0.88 -5.18 12.17
CA ASN A 195 -2.08 -6.02 12.35
C ASN A 195 -3.33 -5.39 11.72
N ARG A 196 -3.48 -4.06 11.81
CA ARG A 196 -4.65 -3.35 11.26
C ARG A 196 -4.65 -3.40 9.74
N GLY A 197 -3.49 -3.12 9.13
CA GLY A 197 -3.33 -3.20 7.68
C GLY A 197 -3.59 -4.61 7.16
N ARG A 198 -3.06 -5.65 7.82
CA ARG A 198 -3.31 -7.05 7.43
C ARG A 198 -4.79 -7.43 7.50
N ASN A 199 -5.53 -6.97 8.50
CA ASN A 199 -6.97 -7.23 8.57
C ASN A 199 -7.74 -6.57 7.41
N LEU A 200 -7.39 -5.33 7.05
CA LEU A 200 -7.95 -4.65 5.89
C LEU A 200 -7.55 -5.32 4.58
N GLU A 201 -6.32 -5.82 4.49
CA GLU A 201 -5.81 -6.58 3.35
C GLU A 201 -6.60 -7.87 3.12
N LEU A 202 -6.90 -8.63 4.18
CA LEU A 202 -7.70 -9.85 4.08
C LEU A 202 -9.09 -9.56 3.49
N MET A 203 -9.72 -8.47 3.91
CA MET A 203 -10.99 -8.01 3.34
C MET A 203 -10.84 -7.60 1.88
N PHE A 204 -9.83 -6.79 1.55
CA PHE A 204 -9.56 -6.36 0.18
C PHE A 204 -9.29 -7.55 -0.75
N ASN A 205 -8.37 -8.45 -0.39
CA ASN A 205 -8.00 -9.61 -1.19
C ASN A 205 -9.23 -10.50 -1.45
N ARG A 206 -10.08 -10.71 -0.44
CA ARG A 206 -11.32 -11.50 -0.62
C ARG A 206 -12.22 -10.87 -1.69
N VAL A 207 -12.54 -9.59 -1.55
CA VAL A 207 -13.43 -8.87 -2.48
C VAL A 207 -12.80 -8.78 -3.88
N PHE A 208 -11.51 -8.47 -3.95
CA PHE A 208 -10.79 -8.31 -5.20
C PHE A 208 -10.74 -9.64 -5.97
N GLU A 209 -10.31 -10.73 -5.35
CA GLU A 209 -10.20 -12.03 -6.02
C GLU A 209 -11.56 -12.63 -6.40
N GLU A 210 -12.60 -12.40 -5.58
CA GLU A 210 -13.98 -12.76 -5.93
C GLU A 210 -14.44 -12.04 -7.21
N CYS A 211 -14.28 -10.71 -7.26
CA CYS A 211 -14.62 -9.93 -8.44
C CYS A 211 -13.75 -10.27 -9.65
N TRP A 212 -12.45 -10.50 -9.43
CA TRP A 212 -11.47 -10.82 -10.46
C TRP A 212 -11.78 -12.15 -11.15
N SER A 213 -12.01 -13.20 -10.36
CA SER A 213 -12.35 -14.53 -10.86
C SER A 213 -13.72 -14.57 -11.51
N GLN A 214 -14.71 -13.83 -10.98
CA GLN A 214 -16.03 -13.75 -11.57
C GLN A 214 -16.00 -13.05 -12.94
N ALA A 215 -15.26 -11.95 -13.08
CA ALA A 215 -15.14 -11.23 -14.35
C ALA A 215 -14.51 -12.08 -15.46
N GLU A 216 -13.63 -13.02 -15.13
CA GLU A 216 -13.08 -13.97 -16.11
C GLU A 216 -14.08 -15.03 -16.54
N LYS A 217 -14.86 -15.59 -15.61
CA LYS A 217 -15.94 -16.52 -15.95
C LYS A 217 -16.99 -15.88 -16.86
N ASP A 218 -17.22 -14.59 -16.66
CA ASP A 218 -18.24 -13.80 -17.34
C ASP A 218 -17.78 -13.21 -18.69
N ASP A 219 -16.54 -13.51 -19.11
CA ASP A 219 -15.89 -12.93 -20.30
C ASP A 219 -15.98 -11.39 -20.33
N ASP A 220 -15.71 -10.80 -19.17
CA ASP A 220 -15.62 -9.35 -18.95
C ASP A 220 -14.16 -8.89 -18.84
N ILE A 221 -13.30 -9.55 -19.62
CA ILE A 221 -11.92 -9.12 -19.83
C ILE A 221 -11.96 -7.88 -20.72
N VAL A 222 -11.55 -6.74 -20.16
CA VAL A 222 -11.53 -5.46 -20.87
C VAL A 222 -10.24 -5.32 -21.67
N PHE A 223 -9.11 -5.64 -21.04
CA PHE A 223 -7.80 -5.40 -21.61
C PHE A 223 -6.80 -6.45 -21.14
N VAL A 224 -6.08 -7.08 -22.05
CA VAL A 224 -5.01 -8.04 -21.76
C VAL A 224 -3.88 -7.83 -22.75
N LYS A 225 -2.64 -7.82 -22.26
CA LYS A 225 -1.42 -7.75 -23.10
C LYS A 225 -1.44 -6.61 -24.11
N GLY A 226 -1.76 -5.40 -23.66
CA GLY A 226 -1.74 -4.23 -24.53
C GLY A 226 -2.96 -4.08 -25.46
N GLN A 227 -3.96 -4.96 -25.39
CA GLN A 227 -5.07 -5.01 -26.36
C GLN A 227 -6.44 -4.87 -25.70
N LEU A 228 -7.26 -3.94 -26.22
CA LEU A 228 -8.65 -3.73 -25.82
C LEU A 228 -9.57 -4.79 -26.46
N ASN A 229 -10.36 -5.46 -25.63
CA ASN A 229 -11.38 -6.41 -26.07
C ASN A 229 -12.44 -5.71 -26.95
N PRO A 230 -12.75 -6.23 -28.16
CA PRO A 230 -13.77 -5.67 -29.05
C PRO A 230 -15.12 -5.36 -28.41
N LYS A 231 -15.56 -6.14 -27.41
CA LYS A 231 -16.81 -5.94 -26.66
C LYS A 231 -16.90 -4.58 -25.97
N PHE A 232 -15.76 -3.95 -25.71
CA PHE A 232 -15.66 -2.66 -25.02
C PHE A 232 -15.24 -1.50 -25.95
N LYS A 233 -15.23 -1.71 -27.28
CA LYS A 233 -14.90 -0.65 -28.26
C LYS A 233 -16.06 0.32 -28.54
N THR A 234 -17.30 -0.12 -28.33
CA THR A 234 -18.53 0.64 -28.57
C THR A 234 -18.91 1.50 -27.38
#